data_AF-A0AA88R668-F1
#
_entry.id   AF-A0AA88R668-F1
#
_cell.length_a   1.000
_cell.length_b   1.000
_cell.length_c   1.000
_cell.angle_alpha   90.00
_cell.angle_beta   90.00
_cell.angle_gamma   90.00
#
_symmetry.space_group_name_H-M   'P 1'
#
loop_
_entity.id
_entity.type
_entity.pdbx_description
1 polymer ?
#
loop_
_entity_poly.entity_id
_entity_poly.type
_entity_poly.pdbx_seq_one_letter_code
_entity_poly.pdbx_strand_id
1 'polypeptide(L)'
;MVKVLCVSRSKWRRAIGLFAAAAAAGSDSNMSCNAETRQALAKFFGYEESRTRTAEDQRVKEVLEMLSPEFPFSLDFFGRKCLKLFEEEKVKMKQILRNLDGKVSVSVDILRSGKHHKSPSEYLCLTAHFIDGSWNLKRQILNFSVVGPKGEGSPQEIIIKTLEEWDIKSKISTITMANKDLYHETVETVKDQIWGTKELQLNGRLFHVYCCADIINHMVQDAYQRVSDIVDQIGNVYSFKGVLPTWKNRSQQLKEAQIMYRHHPMFSGRRNRALYNTPSKKGWEKVSSICDLVDDIYGIVYPLFEMGFPTANIYFHHLEKLQTYLMQKSKNPNAFIRGVAEKMLQSFIKYMKDMHLVLAVASVLDPRFKMKYIEFSSSKFEGSDGDLQVSMVLDAVSKLYADYVKKFPVTEESASDSAPELEESKKYTRFFKAGRCSADEGSLGWELLQEYQQYIQSAEYQAVVMHETIEPVSNGLLFWNPKKNKA
;
A
#
# COMPACT_ATOMS: atom_id res chain seq x y z
N MET A 1 -17.52 -10.83 6.48
CA MET A 1 -16.89 -12.13 6.15
C MET A 1 -15.44 -12.03 5.65
N VAL A 2 -14.75 -10.88 5.78
CA VAL A 2 -13.33 -10.72 5.41
C VAL A 2 -12.66 -9.73 6.39
N LYS A 3 -12.27 -10.21 7.58
CA LYS A 3 -11.44 -9.46 8.55
C LYS A 3 -10.34 -10.32 9.23
N VAL A 4 -10.23 -11.60 8.90
CA VAL A 4 -9.51 -12.61 9.71
C VAL A 4 -7.99 -12.65 9.51
N LEU A 5 -7.39 -11.89 8.59
CA LEU A 5 -5.99 -12.17 8.22
C LEU A 5 -4.94 -11.16 8.71
N CYS A 6 -5.32 -10.10 9.43
CA CYS A 6 -4.36 -9.14 9.97
C CYS A 6 -4.16 -9.27 11.49
N VAL A 7 -3.64 -10.40 11.97
CA VAL A 7 -3.00 -10.43 13.30
C VAL A 7 -1.64 -11.11 13.20
N SER A 8 -0.62 -10.38 13.69
CA SER A 8 0.76 -10.79 13.92
C SER A 8 0.89 -12.25 14.38
N ARG A 9 1.25 -13.14 13.44
CA ARG A 9 1.63 -14.55 13.68
C ARG A 9 2.90 -14.73 14.53
N SER A 10 3.53 -13.65 15.01
CA SER A 10 4.70 -13.73 15.92
C SER A 10 4.39 -14.48 17.23
N LYS A 11 3.12 -14.51 17.65
CA LYS A 11 2.64 -15.34 18.77
C LYS A 11 2.13 -16.73 18.35
N TRP A 12 1.68 -16.90 17.11
CA TRP A 12 1.24 -18.19 16.57
C TRP A 12 2.41 -19.17 16.36
N ARG A 13 3.65 -18.71 16.18
CA ARG A 13 4.81 -19.62 16.04
C ARG A 13 5.09 -20.48 17.27
N ARG A 14 4.78 -20.03 18.50
CA ARG A 14 4.87 -20.91 19.69
C ARG A 14 3.79 -22.00 19.71
N ALA A 15 2.69 -21.79 18.98
CA ALA A 15 1.55 -22.70 18.90
C ALA A 15 1.42 -23.42 17.55
N ILE A 16 2.44 -23.37 16.67
CA ILE A 16 2.45 -24.14 15.41
C ILE A 16 3.68 -25.06 15.37
N GLY A 17 4.82 -24.62 15.94
CA GLY A 17 6.03 -25.45 16.05
C GLY A 17 5.90 -26.67 16.98
N LEU A 18 4.91 -26.70 17.88
CA LEU A 18 4.62 -27.84 18.76
C LEU A 18 3.53 -28.77 18.19
N PHE A 19 2.82 -28.40 17.12
CA PHE A 19 1.59 -29.07 16.71
C PHE A 19 1.71 -29.90 15.42
N ALA A 20 2.80 -29.77 14.68
CA ALA A 20 3.11 -30.65 13.55
C ALA A 20 3.45 -32.10 13.97
N ALA A 21 3.65 -32.37 15.27
CA ALA A 21 3.89 -33.71 15.80
C ALA A 21 2.63 -34.47 16.25
N ALA A 22 1.48 -33.78 16.41
CA ALA A 22 0.27 -34.38 16.99
C ALA A 22 -0.80 -34.80 15.96
N ALA A 23 -0.56 -34.59 14.66
CA ALA A 23 -1.48 -34.95 13.58
C ALA A 23 -1.59 -36.47 13.31
N ALA A 24 -1.00 -37.31 14.17
CA ALA A 24 -0.89 -38.76 13.95
C ALA A 24 -1.77 -39.65 14.85
N ALA A 25 -2.66 -39.11 15.70
CA ALA A 25 -3.50 -39.99 16.52
C ALA A 25 -4.88 -39.41 16.88
N GLY A 26 -5.93 -40.18 16.60
CA GLY A 26 -7.20 -40.14 17.35
C GLY A 26 -8.42 -39.63 16.57
N SER A 27 -9.24 -40.56 16.09
CA SER A 27 -10.66 -40.36 15.79
C SER A 27 -11.46 -40.22 17.08
N ASP A 28 -12.51 -39.40 17.12
CA ASP A 28 -13.75 -39.82 17.79
C ASP A 28 -14.99 -38.99 17.46
N SER A 29 -16.10 -39.72 17.46
CA SER A 29 -17.44 -39.41 16.97
C SER A 29 -18.44 -39.30 18.12
N ASN A 30 -19.09 -38.14 18.33
CA ASN A 30 -20.52 -38.00 18.71
C ASN A 30 -20.98 -36.53 18.89
N MET A 31 -22.31 -36.33 18.79
CA MET A 31 -23.16 -35.14 19.08
C MET A 31 -23.18 -33.96 18.08
N SER A 32 -24.31 -33.78 17.40
CA SER A 32 -24.56 -32.67 16.45
C SER A 32 -24.68 -31.30 17.13
N CYS A 33 -25.27 -31.22 18.32
CA CYS A 33 -25.33 -29.98 19.13
C CYS A 33 -23.92 -29.48 19.54
N ASN A 34 -22.96 -30.40 19.65
CA ASN A 34 -21.58 -30.08 20.00
C ASN A 34 -20.80 -29.54 18.79
N ALA A 35 -21.09 -30.00 17.57
CA ALA A 35 -20.38 -29.57 16.37
C ALA A 35 -20.66 -28.10 16.00
N GLU A 36 -21.92 -27.67 16.11
CA GLU A 36 -22.34 -26.30 15.82
C GLU A 36 -21.78 -25.30 16.84
N THR A 37 -21.84 -25.63 18.14
CA THR A 37 -21.23 -24.84 19.21
C THR A 37 -19.72 -24.72 19.01
N ARG A 38 -19.03 -25.81 18.64
CA ARG A 38 -17.60 -25.80 18.30
C ARG A 38 -17.29 -24.90 17.10
N GLN A 39 -18.14 -24.92 16.07
CA GLN A 39 -17.97 -24.07 14.89
C GLN A 39 -18.26 -22.59 15.20
N ALA A 40 -19.24 -22.30 16.07
CA ALA A 40 -19.56 -20.96 16.52
C ALA A 40 -18.42 -20.35 17.35
N LEU A 41 -17.80 -21.11 18.27
CA LEU A 41 -16.63 -20.66 19.03
C LEU A 41 -15.41 -20.45 18.12
N ALA A 42 -15.18 -21.36 17.16
CA ALA A 42 -14.12 -21.20 16.15
C ALA A 42 -14.30 -19.92 15.33
N LYS A 43 -15.55 -19.61 14.95
CA LYS A 43 -15.90 -18.35 14.31
C LYS A 43 -15.71 -17.18 15.26
N PHE A 44 -16.13 -17.27 16.52
CA PHE A 44 -16.03 -16.17 17.50
C PHE A 44 -14.59 -15.68 17.70
N PHE A 45 -13.67 -16.57 18.13
CA PHE A 45 -12.27 -16.21 18.31
C PHE A 45 -11.49 -16.04 16.99
N GLY A 46 -12.05 -16.52 15.87
CA GLY A 46 -11.52 -16.25 14.54
C GLY A 46 -11.96 -14.90 13.96
N TYR A 47 -13.10 -14.35 14.39
CA TYR A 47 -13.74 -13.17 13.81
C TYR A 47 -13.47 -11.89 14.60
N GLU A 48 -13.43 -11.97 15.92
CA GLU A 48 -12.87 -10.89 16.72
C GLU A 48 -11.34 -10.91 16.61
N GLU A 49 -10.72 -9.73 16.52
CA GLU A 49 -9.29 -9.55 16.78
C GLU A 49 -8.93 -9.82 18.27
N SER A 50 -9.74 -10.62 18.97
CA SER A 50 -9.51 -11.00 20.36
C SER A 50 -8.26 -11.87 20.39
N ARG A 51 -7.24 -11.32 21.06
CA ARG A 51 -5.92 -11.92 21.21
C ARG A 51 -6.10 -13.37 21.70
N THR A 52 -5.22 -14.29 21.31
CA THR A 52 -5.17 -15.67 21.87
C THR A 52 -5.19 -15.71 23.41
N ARG A 53 -4.75 -14.62 24.06
CA ARG A 53 -4.89 -14.40 25.51
C ARG A 53 -6.34 -14.41 26.03
N THR A 54 -7.30 -14.06 25.20
CA THR A 54 -8.74 -14.06 25.52
C THR A 54 -9.27 -15.48 25.63
N ALA A 55 -8.81 -16.38 24.73
CA ALA A 55 -9.05 -17.81 24.86
C ALA A 55 -8.32 -18.41 26.07
N GLU A 56 -7.17 -17.85 26.46
CA GLU A 56 -6.44 -18.24 27.67
C GLU A 56 -6.98 -17.60 28.97
N ASP A 57 -7.86 -16.59 28.87
CA ASP A 57 -8.37 -15.85 30.02
C ASP A 57 -9.23 -16.78 30.87
N GLN A 58 -8.88 -16.85 32.16
CA GLN A 58 -9.54 -17.75 33.09
C GLN A 58 -11.05 -17.53 33.16
N ARG A 59 -11.52 -16.28 33.03
CA ARG A 59 -12.94 -15.94 33.06
C ARG A 59 -13.68 -16.45 31.83
N VAL A 60 -13.01 -16.47 30.68
CA VAL A 60 -13.60 -17.02 29.44
C VAL A 60 -13.70 -18.53 29.55
N LYS A 61 -12.69 -19.20 30.13
CA LYS A 61 -12.76 -20.64 30.40
C LYS A 61 -13.87 -20.98 31.37
N GLU A 62 -14.02 -20.23 32.47
CA GLU A 62 -15.11 -20.42 33.44
C GLU A 62 -16.49 -20.26 32.80
N VAL A 63 -16.68 -19.24 31.94
CA VAL A 63 -17.93 -19.07 31.19
C VAL A 63 -18.17 -20.25 30.24
N LEU A 64 -17.15 -20.73 29.54
CA LEU A 64 -17.26 -21.85 28.62
C LEU A 64 -17.52 -23.18 29.35
N GLU A 65 -16.92 -23.39 30.51
CA GLU A 65 -17.15 -24.53 31.39
C GLU A 65 -18.57 -24.51 31.98
N MET A 66 -19.11 -23.33 32.34
CA MET A 66 -20.51 -23.21 32.77
C MET A 66 -21.50 -23.48 31.63
N LEU A 67 -21.21 -22.98 30.42
CA LEU A 67 -22.07 -23.15 29.25
C LEU A 67 -21.97 -24.56 28.64
N SER A 68 -20.87 -25.27 28.88
CA SER A 68 -20.63 -26.62 28.34
C SER A 68 -19.70 -27.44 29.26
N PRO A 69 -20.20 -27.95 30.40
CA PRO A 69 -19.40 -28.63 31.42
C PRO A 69 -18.73 -29.92 30.95
N GLU A 70 -19.29 -30.58 29.94
CA GLU A 70 -18.74 -31.80 29.34
C GLU A 70 -17.57 -31.53 28.37
N PHE A 71 -17.18 -30.26 28.19
CA PHE A 71 -16.24 -29.85 27.16
C PHE A 71 -14.96 -29.26 27.74
N PRO A 72 -13.83 -29.99 27.75
CA PRO A 72 -12.56 -29.42 28.17
C PRO A 72 -12.03 -28.46 27.10
N PHE A 73 -11.97 -27.17 27.44
CA PHE A 73 -11.44 -26.13 26.56
C PHE A 73 -9.91 -26.25 26.42
N SER A 74 -9.41 -26.55 25.22
CA SER A 74 -7.96 -26.54 24.93
C SER A 74 -7.61 -25.76 23.67
N LEU A 75 -6.50 -25.01 23.72
CA LEU A 75 -5.98 -24.25 22.58
C LEU A 75 -5.57 -25.16 21.41
N ASP A 76 -5.09 -26.35 21.72
CA ASP A 76 -4.72 -27.37 20.73
C ASP A 76 -5.94 -27.80 19.89
N PHE A 77 -7.03 -28.16 20.57
CA PHE A 77 -8.27 -28.51 19.91
C PHE A 77 -8.81 -27.36 19.05
N PHE A 78 -8.79 -26.14 19.60
CA PHE A 78 -9.22 -24.94 18.90
C PHE A 78 -8.36 -24.66 17.66
N GLY A 79 -7.03 -24.80 17.80
CA GLY A 79 -6.08 -24.68 16.71
C GLY A 79 -6.37 -25.64 15.57
N ARG A 80 -6.59 -26.93 15.87
CA ARG A 80 -7.00 -27.93 14.87
C ARG A 80 -8.29 -27.57 14.15
N LYS A 81 -9.31 -27.09 14.87
CA LYS A 81 -10.58 -26.67 14.26
C LYS A 81 -10.42 -25.44 13.37
N CYS A 82 -9.63 -24.46 13.78
CA CYS A 82 -9.31 -23.30 12.95
C CYS A 82 -8.58 -23.68 11.67
N LEU A 83 -7.61 -24.60 11.76
CA LEU A 83 -6.88 -25.11 10.58
C LEU A 83 -7.81 -25.86 9.63
N LYS A 84 -8.71 -26.70 10.15
CA LYS A 84 -9.71 -27.38 9.31
C LYS A 84 -10.63 -26.39 8.59
N LEU A 85 -11.17 -25.40 9.29
CA LEU A 85 -12.00 -24.35 8.68
C LEU A 85 -11.21 -23.53 7.65
N PHE A 86 -9.94 -23.24 7.92
CA PHE A 86 -9.08 -22.54 6.98
C PHE A 86 -8.88 -23.35 5.70
N GLU A 87 -8.60 -24.65 5.77
CA GLU A 87 -8.43 -25.48 4.58
C GLU A 87 -9.74 -25.60 3.77
N GLU A 88 -10.90 -25.71 4.44
CA GLU A 88 -12.21 -25.69 3.78
C GLU A 88 -12.47 -24.36 3.05
N GLU A 89 -12.19 -23.21 3.67
CA GLU A 89 -12.34 -21.89 3.05
C GLU A 89 -11.28 -21.63 1.96
N LYS A 90 -10.07 -22.18 2.11
CA LYS A 90 -9.00 -22.09 1.12
C LYS A 90 -9.42 -22.76 -0.19
N VAL A 91 -10.07 -23.92 -0.14
CA VAL A 91 -10.60 -24.59 -1.35
C VAL A 91 -11.61 -23.71 -2.08
N LYS A 92 -12.56 -23.09 -1.35
CA LYS A 92 -13.53 -22.15 -1.94
C LYS A 92 -12.86 -20.94 -2.57
N MET A 93 -11.88 -20.35 -1.87
CA MET A 93 -11.15 -19.17 -2.36
C MET A 93 -10.30 -19.49 -3.59
N LYS A 94 -9.65 -20.67 -3.64
CA LYS A 94 -8.96 -21.13 -4.85
C LYS A 94 -9.92 -21.21 -6.03
N GLN A 95 -11.14 -21.71 -5.84
CA GLN A 95 -12.13 -21.76 -6.91
C GLN A 95 -12.52 -20.35 -7.42
N ILE A 96 -12.71 -19.40 -6.50
CA ILE A 96 -12.99 -17.99 -6.85
C ILE A 96 -11.84 -17.41 -7.69
N LEU A 97 -10.59 -17.57 -7.24
CA LEU A 97 -9.43 -17.05 -7.94
C LEU A 97 -9.20 -17.74 -9.30
N ARG A 98 -9.44 -19.04 -9.40
CA ARG A 98 -9.39 -19.80 -10.66
C ARG A 98 -10.44 -19.37 -11.67
N ASN A 99 -11.63 -18.99 -11.22
CA ASN A 99 -12.71 -18.54 -12.11
C ASN A 99 -12.66 -17.03 -12.40
N LEU A 100 -11.71 -16.29 -11.82
CA LEU A 100 -11.57 -14.86 -12.04
C LEU A 100 -11.13 -14.54 -13.48
N ASP A 101 -11.93 -13.82 -14.26
CA ASP A 101 -11.53 -13.34 -15.60
C ASP A 101 -10.47 -12.25 -15.56
N GLY A 102 -10.43 -11.51 -14.44
CA GLY A 102 -9.47 -10.45 -14.14
C GLY A 102 -8.06 -10.95 -13.80
N LYS A 103 -7.19 -9.98 -13.50
CA LYS A 103 -5.81 -10.23 -13.04
C LYS A 103 -5.73 -10.11 -11.51
N VAL A 104 -4.66 -10.67 -10.94
CA VAL A 104 -4.37 -10.61 -9.52
C VAL A 104 -3.07 -9.83 -9.30
N SER A 105 -3.11 -8.84 -8.43
CA SER A 105 -1.91 -8.17 -7.92
C SER A 105 -1.51 -8.81 -6.60
N VAL A 106 -0.21 -8.95 -6.32
CA VAL A 106 0.27 -9.46 -5.04
C VAL A 106 1.12 -8.43 -4.31
N SER A 107 1.03 -8.36 -2.99
CA SER A 107 1.96 -7.62 -2.14
C SER A 107 2.75 -8.57 -1.25
N VAL A 108 4.03 -8.25 -1.05
CA VAL A 108 4.95 -9.03 -0.23
C VAL A 108 5.49 -8.17 0.89
N ASP A 109 5.12 -8.50 2.12
CA ASP A 109 5.66 -7.88 3.33
C ASP A 109 6.70 -8.80 3.98
N ILE A 110 7.91 -8.31 4.19
CA ILE A 110 8.94 -9.00 4.97
C ILE A 110 8.99 -8.40 6.39
N LEU A 111 8.48 -9.15 7.36
CA LEU A 111 8.39 -8.73 8.75
C LEU A 111 9.53 -9.31 9.57
N ARG A 112 10.16 -8.49 10.41
CA ARG A 112 11.25 -8.90 11.31
C ARG A 112 10.76 -8.99 12.75
N SER A 113 10.98 -10.12 13.41
CA SER A 113 10.66 -10.28 14.83
C SER A 113 11.82 -9.84 15.72
N GLY A 114 11.74 -8.61 16.25
CA GLY A 114 12.81 -7.95 17.01
C GLY A 114 12.84 -8.22 18.52
N LYS A 115 12.69 -9.47 18.96
CA LYS A 115 12.94 -9.83 20.38
C LYS A 115 13.65 -11.16 20.45
N HIS A 116 14.97 -11.12 20.63
CA HIS A 116 15.89 -12.09 21.23
C HIS A 116 17.26 -12.06 20.52
N HIS A 117 18.31 -11.82 21.31
CA HIS A 117 19.71 -11.62 20.95
C HIS A 117 20.42 -12.82 20.27
N LYS A 118 19.73 -13.71 19.55
CA LYS A 118 20.38 -14.88 18.94
C LYS A 118 20.08 -15.18 17.47
N SER A 119 19.07 -14.55 16.85
CA SER A 119 18.87 -14.42 15.38
C SER A 119 17.46 -13.86 15.13
N PRO A 120 17.30 -12.67 14.52
CA PRO A 120 15.97 -12.18 14.16
C PRO A 120 15.34 -13.14 13.15
N SER A 121 14.13 -13.63 13.45
CA SER A 121 13.36 -14.37 12.45
C SER A 121 12.69 -13.39 11.49
N GLU A 122 12.86 -13.63 10.20
CA GLU A 122 12.11 -12.97 9.15
C GLU A 122 10.89 -13.80 8.76
N TYR A 123 9.85 -13.09 8.33
CA TYR A 123 8.57 -13.66 7.95
C TYR A 123 8.11 -13.01 6.65
N LEU A 124 7.74 -13.82 5.67
CA LEU A 124 7.15 -13.35 4.43
C LEU A 124 5.65 -13.46 4.52
N CYS A 125 4.92 -12.38 4.25
CA CYS A 125 3.48 -12.35 4.11
C CYS A 125 3.12 -12.04 2.65
N LEU A 126 2.56 -13.02 1.94
CA LEU A 126 2.09 -12.87 0.57
C LEU A 126 0.58 -12.62 0.57
N THR A 127 0.16 -11.50 0.01
CA THR A 127 -1.25 -11.10 -0.06
C THR A 127 -1.67 -10.89 -1.50
N ALA A 128 -2.79 -11.49 -1.91
CA ALA A 128 -3.45 -11.21 -3.18
C ALA A 128 -4.46 -10.06 -3.04
N HIS A 129 -4.51 -9.25 -4.09
CA HIS A 129 -5.43 -8.13 -4.28
C HIS A 129 -6.08 -8.27 -5.65
N PHE A 130 -7.41 -8.28 -5.68
CA PHE A 130 -8.17 -8.50 -6.92
C PHE A 130 -9.56 -7.88 -6.82
N ILE A 131 -10.20 -7.66 -7.96
CA ILE A 131 -11.59 -7.21 -8.05
C ILE A 131 -12.45 -8.44 -8.34
N ASP A 132 -13.49 -8.68 -7.53
CA ASP A 132 -14.42 -9.80 -7.76
C ASP A 132 -15.46 -9.51 -8.85
N GLY A 133 -16.27 -10.51 -9.22
CA GLY A 133 -17.33 -10.35 -10.22
C GLY A 133 -18.43 -9.36 -9.85
N SER A 134 -18.49 -8.91 -8.58
CA SER A 134 -19.38 -7.86 -8.11
C SER A 134 -18.68 -6.50 -8.02
N TRP A 135 -17.53 -6.34 -8.69
CA TRP A 135 -16.73 -5.11 -8.73
C TRP A 135 -16.22 -4.64 -7.36
N ASN A 136 -16.07 -5.55 -6.39
CA ASN A 136 -15.51 -5.23 -5.10
C ASN A 136 -14.03 -5.56 -5.04
N LEU A 137 -13.23 -4.62 -4.54
CA LEU A 137 -11.84 -4.87 -4.20
C LEU A 137 -11.77 -5.88 -3.04
N LYS A 138 -11.01 -6.95 -3.22
CA LYS A 138 -10.74 -7.98 -2.23
C LYS A 138 -9.25 -8.03 -1.92
N ARG A 139 -8.96 -8.33 -0.65
CA ARG A 139 -7.63 -8.59 -0.12
C ARG A 139 -7.64 -9.94 0.59
N GLN A 140 -6.73 -10.83 0.22
CA GLN A 140 -6.63 -12.18 0.76
C GLN A 140 -5.17 -12.52 1.05
N ILE A 141 -4.84 -12.87 2.30
CA ILE A 141 -3.51 -13.40 2.59
C ILE A 141 -3.44 -14.83 2.09
N LEU A 142 -2.47 -15.11 1.23
CA LEU A 142 -2.24 -16.40 0.61
C LEU A 142 -1.27 -17.25 1.45
N ASN A 143 -0.23 -16.61 1.98
CA ASN A 143 0.79 -17.29 2.75
C ASN A 143 1.44 -16.35 3.79
N PHE A 144 1.87 -16.95 4.90
CA PHE A 144 2.71 -16.31 5.89
C PHE A 144 3.75 -17.32 6.39
N SER A 145 4.99 -17.20 5.91
CA SER A 145 6.05 -18.22 6.05
C SER A 145 7.31 -17.68 6.70
N VAL A 146 8.13 -18.58 7.24
CA VAL A 146 9.47 -18.24 7.75
C VAL A 146 10.46 -18.10 6.58
N VAL A 147 11.22 -17.02 6.55
CA VAL A 147 12.29 -16.82 5.56
C VAL A 147 13.66 -17.17 6.16
N GLY A 148 14.54 -17.79 5.37
CA GLY A 148 15.96 -17.95 5.68
C GLY A 148 16.44 -19.41 5.81
N PRO A 149 17.70 -19.63 6.22
CA PRO A 149 18.36 -20.95 6.18
C PRO A 149 17.71 -22.04 7.05
N LYS A 150 16.97 -21.63 8.08
CA LYS A 150 16.16 -22.52 8.95
C LYS A 150 14.65 -22.35 8.71
N GLY A 151 14.29 -21.62 7.67
CA GLY A 151 12.92 -21.30 7.27
C GLY A 151 12.42 -22.22 6.17
N GLU A 152 11.38 -21.78 5.48
CA GLU A 152 10.69 -22.56 4.43
C GLU A 152 11.31 -22.41 3.03
N GLY A 153 12.30 -21.53 2.88
CA GLY A 153 12.99 -21.27 1.61
C GLY A 153 13.44 -19.83 1.48
N SER A 154 13.97 -19.48 0.30
CA SER A 154 14.21 -18.10 -0.10
C SER A 154 12.88 -17.38 -0.39
N PRO A 155 12.83 -16.02 -0.34
CA PRO A 155 11.61 -15.27 -0.65
C PRO A 155 11.01 -15.64 -2.03
N GLN A 156 11.84 -15.77 -3.07
CA GLN A 156 11.38 -16.11 -4.42
C GLN A 156 10.76 -17.51 -4.49
N GLU A 157 11.39 -18.52 -3.86
CA GLU A 157 10.87 -19.89 -3.82
C GLU A 157 9.51 -19.94 -3.14
N ILE A 158 9.39 -19.28 -1.98
CA ILE A 158 8.13 -19.23 -1.22
C ILE A 158 7.03 -18.56 -2.05
N ILE A 159 7.34 -17.45 -2.73
CA ILE A 159 6.38 -16.75 -3.59
C ILE A 159 5.92 -17.68 -4.73
N ILE A 160 6.85 -18.23 -5.51
CA ILE A 160 6.53 -19.06 -6.68
C ILE A 160 5.73 -20.30 -6.26
N LYS A 161 6.20 -21.03 -5.24
CA LYS A 161 5.50 -22.20 -4.72
C LYS A 161 4.08 -21.86 -4.26
N THR A 162 3.91 -20.72 -3.58
CA THR A 162 2.57 -20.26 -3.17
C THR A 162 1.69 -19.97 -4.40
N LEU A 163 2.21 -19.28 -5.42
CA LEU A 163 1.44 -18.97 -6.63
C LEU A 163 1.01 -20.23 -7.40
N GLU A 164 1.83 -21.28 -7.38
CA GLU A 164 1.54 -22.59 -7.97
C GLU A 164 0.52 -23.36 -7.13
N GLU A 165 0.68 -23.42 -5.80
CA GLU A 165 -0.27 -24.04 -4.89
C GLU A 165 -1.67 -23.44 -5.02
N TRP A 166 -1.76 -22.13 -5.19
CA TRP A 166 -3.01 -21.40 -5.37
C TRP A 166 -3.52 -21.41 -6.81
N ASP A 167 -2.74 -21.92 -7.76
CA ASP A 167 -3.07 -22.03 -9.18
C ASP A 167 -3.44 -20.67 -9.81
N ILE A 168 -2.65 -19.65 -9.47
CA ILE A 168 -2.83 -18.26 -9.92
C ILE A 168 -1.58 -17.66 -10.58
N LYS A 169 -0.51 -18.44 -10.78
CA LYS A 169 0.75 -18.00 -11.41
C LYS A 169 0.49 -17.28 -12.74
N SER A 170 -0.39 -17.84 -13.58
CA SER A 170 -0.80 -17.26 -14.88
C SER A 170 -1.75 -16.05 -14.78
N LYS A 171 -2.20 -15.67 -13.58
CA LYS A 171 -3.09 -14.51 -13.35
C LYS A 171 -2.40 -13.30 -12.77
N ILE A 172 -1.17 -13.46 -12.29
CA ILE A 172 -0.43 -12.35 -11.67
C ILE A 172 -0.15 -11.25 -12.69
N SER A 173 -0.56 -10.02 -12.39
CA SER A 173 -0.23 -8.83 -13.18
C SER A 173 0.93 -8.05 -12.58
N THR A 174 0.91 -7.87 -11.25
CA THR A 174 1.88 -7.04 -10.55
C THR A 174 2.27 -7.64 -9.20
N ILE A 175 3.49 -7.33 -8.76
CA ILE A 175 4.03 -7.60 -7.43
C ILE A 175 4.46 -6.28 -6.79
N THR A 176 3.99 -6.04 -5.58
CA THR A 176 4.38 -4.91 -4.74
C THR A 176 5.33 -5.39 -3.65
N MET A 177 6.54 -4.83 -3.58
CA MET A 177 7.55 -5.22 -2.60
C MET A 177 8.37 -4.00 -2.15
N ALA A 178 9.08 -4.12 -1.02
CA ALA A 178 10.02 -3.11 -0.55
C ALA A 178 11.15 -2.84 -1.59
N ASN A 179 11.77 -1.67 -1.51
CA ASN A 179 12.56 -1.04 -2.57
C ASN A 179 13.68 -1.92 -3.19
N LYS A 180 13.98 -1.57 -4.45
CA LYS A 180 14.91 -2.12 -5.44
C LYS A 180 16.16 -2.78 -4.88
N ASP A 181 16.90 -2.12 -4.00
CA ASP A 181 18.27 -2.58 -3.68
C ASP A 181 18.30 -3.90 -2.88
N LEU A 182 17.23 -4.26 -2.15
CA LEU A 182 17.21 -5.46 -1.31
C LEU A 182 16.55 -6.68 -1.97
N TYR A 183 15.57 -6.46 -2.85
CA TYR A 183 14.72 -7.54 -3.38
C TYR A 183 14.53 -7.50 -4.91
N HIS A 184 15.30 -6.70 -5.64
CA HIS A 184 15.20 -6.66 -7.10
C HIS A 184 15.44 -8.04 -7.73
N GLU A 185 16.47 -8.79 -7.29
CA GLU A 185 16.74 -10.14 -7.78
C GLU A 185 15.59 -11.11 -7.52
N THR A 186 14.99 -11.05 -6.32
CA THR A 186 13.79 -11.82 -5.98
C THR A 186 12.65 -11.53 -6.96
N VAL A 187 12.40 -10.25 -7.25
CA VAL A 187 11.30 -9.84 -8.13
C VAL A 187 11.57 -10.22 -9.59
N GLU A 188 12.78 -10.03 -10.10
CA GLU A 188 13.12 -10.45 -11.47
C GLU A 188 13.04 -11.98 -11.60
N THR A 189 13.51 -12.74 -10.61
CA THR A 189 13.36 -14.21 -10.62
C THR A 189 11.89 -14.63 -10.68
N VAL A 190 11.03 -14.01 -9.87
CA VAL A 190 9.58 -14.28 -9.89
C VAL A 190 8.97 -13.86 -11.23
N LYS A 191 9.38 -12.72 -11.78
CA LYS A 191 8.91 -12.20 -13.07
C LYS A 191 9.26 -13.14 -14.21
N ASP A 192 10.51 -13.61 -14.30
CA ASP A 192 10.97 -14.54 -15.34
C ASP A 192 10.22 -15.86 -15.28
N GLN A 193 9.99 -16.37 -14.06
CA GLN A 193 9.22 -17.60 -13.83
C GLN A 193 7.75 -17.46 -14.22
N ILE A 194 7.15 -16.28 -14.07
CA ILE A 194 5.79 -16.02 -14.53
C ILE A 194 5.78 -15.77 -16.04
N TRP A 195 6.78 -15.08 -16.59
CA TRP A 195 6.91 -14.83 -18.02
C TRP A 195 7.02 -16.12 -18.82
N GLY A 196 7.78 -17.10 -18.33
CA GLY A 196 7.87 -18.43 -18.93
C GLY A 196 6.52 -19.16 -19.05
N THR A 197 5.48 -18.71 -18.33
CA THR A 197 4.13 -19.27 -18.42
C THR A 197 3.17 -18.47 -19.29
N LYS A 198 3.41 -17.17 -19.49
CA LYS A 198 2.59 -16.28 -20.34
C LYS A 198 3.33 -14.96 -20.61
N GLU A 199 2.95 -14.29 -21.69
CA GLU A 199 3.37 -12.91 -21.93
C GLU A 199 2.75 -11.94 -20.90
N LEU A 200 3.58 -11.09 -20.29
CA LEU A 200 3.12 -10.04 -19.38
C LEU A 200 2.72 -8.79 -20.16
N GLN A 201 1.69 -8.10 -19.67
CA GLN A 201 1.24 -6.83 -20.24
C GLN A 201 2.38 -5.80 -20.29
N LEU A 202 2.46 -5.07 -21.40
CA LEU A 202 3.49 -4.05 -21.65
C LEU A 202 4.91 -4.57 -21.44
N ASN A 203 5.15 -5.82 -21.85
CA ASN A 203 6.40 -6.51 -21.63
C ASN A 203 6.87 -6.50 -20.16
N GLY A 204 5.93 -6.59 -19.21
CA GLY A 204 6.22 -6.63 -17.78
C GLY A 204 6.69 -5.30 -17.19
N ARG A 205 6.59 -4.19 -17.92
CA ARG A 205 6.95 -2.85 -17.42
C ARG A 205 6.11 -2.38 -16.23
N LEU A 206 4.92 -2.96 -16.04
CA LEU A 206 4.06 -2.70 -14.88
C LEU A 206 4.19 -3.76 -13.78
N PHE A 207 5.03 -4.77 -13.98
CA PHE A 207 5.04 -5.94 -13.10
C PHE A 207 5.52 -5.61 -11.69
N HIS A 208 6.55 -4.79 -11.56
CA HIS A 208 7.11 -4.44 -10.25
C HIS A 208 6.63 -3.06 -9.78
N VAL A 209 6.02 -3.02 -8.60
CA VAL A 209 5.62 -1.80 -7.91
C VAL A 209 6.42 -1.67 -6.60
N TYR A 210 7.20 -0.60 -6.46
CA TYR A 210 7.90 -0.28 -5.22
C TYR A 210 6.94 0.28 -4.18
N CYS A 211 7.02 -0.25 -2.96
CA CYS A 211 6.20 0.22 -1.85
C CYS A 211 6.47 1.69 -1.51
N CYS A 212 5.45 2.54 -1.62
CA CYS A 212 5.53 3.96 -1.25
C CYS A 212 5.88 4.17 0.24
N ALA A 213 5.34 3.33 1.12
CA ALA A 213 5.62 3.41 2.56
C ALA A 213 7.11 3.14 2.85
N ASP A 214 7.75 2.30 2.04
CA ASP A 214 9.14 1.93 2.19
C ASP A 214 10.09 3.07 1.79
N ILE A 215 9.86 3.73 0.64
CA ILE A 215 10.66 4.91 0.26
C ILE A 215 10.48 6.06 1.27
N ILE A 216 9.26 6.29 1.76
CA ILE A 216 9.01 7.30 2.78
C ILE A 216 9.73 6.94 4.08
N ASN A 217 9.66 5.68 4.52
CA ASN A 217 10.39 5.23 5.69
C ASN A 217 11.90 5.42 5.51
N HIS A 218 12.49 5.04 4.38
CA HIS A 218 13.91 5.26 4.09
C HIS A 218 14.29 6.74 4.17
N MET A 219 13.53 7.63 3.54
CA MET A 219 13.75 9.08 3.62
C MET A 219 13.75 9.57 5.08
N VAL A 220 12.79 9.11 5.89
CA VAL A 220 12.68 9.51 7.30
C VAL A 220 13.82 8.94 8.15
N GLN A 221 14.21 7.69 7.95
CA GLN A 221 15.38 7.11 8.63
C GLN A 221 16.66 7.87 8.29
N ASP A 222 16.85 8.21 7.01
CA ASP A 222 17.97 9.03 6.54
C ASP A 222 18.00 10.41 7.21
N ALA A 223 16.84 11.00 7.46
CA ALA A 223 16.70 12.24 8.21
C ALA A 223 17.18 12.07 9.65
N TYR A 224 16.65 11.07 10.36
CA TYR A 224 17.02 10.80 11.76
C TYR A 224 18.50 10.45 11.90
N GLN A 225 19.09 9.81 10.91
CA GLN A 225 20.53 9.50 10.90
C GLN A 225 21.40 10.77 10.96
N ARG A 226 20.92 11.92 10.46
CA ARG A 226 21.64 13.22 10.55
C ARG A 226 21.71 13.78 11.96
N VAL A 227 20.95 13.23 12.90
CA VAL A 227 20.92 13.62 14.32
C VAL A 227 21.07 12.41 15.23
N SER A 228 21.62 11.29 14.74
CA SER A 228 21.71 10.05 15.51
C SER A 228 22.49 10.24 16.80
N ASP A 229 23.61 10.98 16.74
CA ASP A 229 24.44 11.34 17.89
C ASP A 229 23.65 12.10 18.98
N ILE A 230 22.78 13.02 18.55
CA ILE A 230 21.92 13.81 19.45
C ILE A 230 20.82 12.93 20.02
N VAL A 231 20.24 12.07 19.20
CA VAL A 231 19.18 11.14 19.57
C VAL A 231 19.70 10.07 20.55
N ASP A 232 20.95 9.64 20.43
CA ASP A 232 21.61 8.75 21.37
C ASP A 232 21.84 9.43 22.72
N GLN A 233 22.26 10.70 22.72
CA GLN A 233 22.34 11.52 23.94
C GLN A 233 20.96 11.65 24.64
N ILE A 234 19.89 11.84 23.87
CA ILE A 234 18.51 11.83 24.40
C ILE A 234 18.19 10.45 24.99
N GLY A 235 18.58 9.37 24.33
CA GLY A 235 18.37 7.98 24.79
C GLY A 235 19.02 7.64 26.13
N ASN A 236 20.13 8.30 26.48
CA ASN A 236 20.77 8.16 27.79
C ASN A 236 19.93 8.73 28.94
N VAL A 237 19.02 9.64 28.63
CA VAL A 237 18.21 10.40 29.58
C VAL A 237 16.73 10.01 29.53
N TYR A 238 16.26 9.63 28.34
CA TYR A 238 14.89 9.24 28.05
C TYR A 238 14.84 7.80 27.54
N SER A 239 14.20 6.92 28.31
CA SER A 239 13.94 5.56 27.87
C SER A 239 12.84 5.56 26.81
N PHE A 240 13.24 5.36 25.56
CA PHE A 240 12.31 5.13 24.45
C PHE A 240 11.55 3.81 24.68
N LYS A 241 10.27 3.91 25.11
CA LYS A 241 9.42 2.73 25.35
C LYS A 241 8.81 2.21 24.05
N GLY A 242 8.88 0.90 23.83
CA GLY A 242 8.19 0.20 22.73
C GLY A 242 9.12 -0.23 21.58
N VAL A 243 8.71 -1.29 20.86
CA VAL A 243 9.38 -1.68 19.60
C VAL A 243 8.93 -0.65 18.56
N LEU A 244 9.86 0.07 17.95
CA LEU A 244 9.58 0.94 16.81
C LEU A 244 9.22 0.05 15.60
N PRO A 245 8.07 0.30 14.95
CA PRO A 245 8.10 0.13 13.49
C PRO A 245 7.52 1.33 12.73
N THR A 246 7.03 2.37 13.42
CA THR A 246 6.50 3.56 12.74
C THR A 246 7.36 4.77 13.05
N TRP A 247 7.85 5.42 12.01
CA TRP A 247 8.62 6.65 12.08
C TRP A 247 7.85 7.78 12.80
N LYS A 248 6.50 7.76 12.77
CA LYS A 248 5.63 8.62 13.60
C LYS A 248 5.88 8.47 15.11
N ASN A 249 6.02 7.22 15.60
CA ASN A 249 6.25 6.99 17.03
C ASN A 249 7.59 7.59 17.47
N ARG A 250 8.60 7.59 16.59
CA ARG A 250 9.90 8.20 16.88
C ARG A 250 9.78 9.72 17.03
N SER A 251 9.07 10.39 16.11
CA SER A 251 8.79 11.83 16.17
C SER A 251 8.10 12.18 17.49
N GLN A 252 7.02 11.47 17.83
CA GLN A 252 6.27 11.67 19.07
C GLN A 252 7.14 11.51 20.32
N GLN A 253 7.92 10.42 20.40
CA GLN A 253 8.82 10.15 21.52
C GLN A 253 9.88 11.25 21.71
N LEU A 254 10.42 11.80 20.62
CA LEU A 254 11.40 12.88 20.67
C LEU A 254 10.76 14.20 21.14
N LYS A 255 9.54 14.49 20.71
CA LYS A 255 8.76 15.65 21.19
C LYS A 255 8.44 15.52 22.69
N GLU A 256 8.03 14.34 23.15
CA GLU A 256 7.80 14.05 24.58
C GLU A 256 9.09 14.23 25.40
N ALA A 257 10.21 13.72 24.91
CA ALA A 257 11.52 13.88 25.56
C ALA A 257 11.89 15.37 25.68
N GLN A 258 11.61 16.17 24.65
CA GLN A 258 11.86 17.62 24.66
C GLN A 258 11.00 18.35 25.69
N ILE A 259 9.72 18.01 25.81
CA ILE A 259 8.81 18.59 26.82
C ILE A 259 9.33 18.27 28.22
N MET A 260 9.66 17.01 28.49
CA MET A 260 10.21 16.62 29.80
C MET A 260 11.53 17.33 30.10
N TYR A 261 12.41 17.47 29.11
CA TYR A 261 13.67 18.21 29.29
C TYR A 261 13.44 19.68 29.67
N ARG A 262 12.44 20.35 29.07
CA ARG A 262 12.12 21.76 29.36
C ARG A 262 11.54 21.99 30.75
N HIS A 263 10.77 21.04 31.27
CA HIS A 263 9.99 21.23 32.50
C HIS A 263 10.52 20.49 33.74
N HIS A 264 11.43 19.52 33.58
CA HIS A 264 11.84 18.69 34.71
C HIS A 264 13.04 19.28 35.50
N PRO A 265 12.94 19.46 36.84
CA PRO A 265 13.99 20.06 37.68
C PRO A 265 15.35 19.35 37.65
N MET A 266 15.34 18.04 37.36
CA MET A 266 16.56 17.22 37.26
C MET A 266 17.50 17.69 36.12
N PHE A 267 16.98 18.34 35.07
CA PHE A 267 17.75 18.79 33.89
C PHE A 267 18.11 20.29 33.92
N SER A 268 17.58 21.06 34.88
CA SER A 268 17.79 22.52 34.94
C SER A 268 19.15 22.91 35.54
N GLY A 269 19.73 22.09 36.43
CA GLY A 269 21.00 22.35 37.12
C GLY A 269 22.27 22.13 36.26
N ARG A 270 23.24 23.05 36.32
CA ARG A 270 24.54 22.96 35.60
C ARG A 270 25.34 21.68 35.93
N ARG A 271 25.27 21.18 37.18
CA ARG A 271 25.97 19.96 37.62
C ARG A 271 25.44 18.68 36.92
N ASN A 272 24.14 18.59 36.66
CA ASN A 272 23.54 17.40 36.05
C ASN A 272 23.75 17.34 34.54
N ARG A 273 23.84 18.48 33.84
CA ARG A 273 24.15 18.52 32.39
C ARG A 273 25.52 17.91 32.05
N ALA A 274 26.51 18.09 32.92
CA ALA A 274 27.85 17.52 32.75
C ALA A 274 27.91 16.00 33.02
N LEU A 275 27.01 15.48 33.85
CA LEU A 275 26.94 14.05 34.21
C LEU A 275 26.26 13.18 33.14
N TYR A 276 25.32 13.73 32.37
CA TYR A 276 24.47 12.95 31.45
C TYR A 276 24.72 13.19 29.96
N ASN A 277 25.79 13.91 29.57
CA ASN A 277 26.11 14.26 28.18
C ASN A 277 24.86 14.74 27.40
N THR A 278 24.15 15.72 27.96
CA THR A 278 22.85 16.15 27.43
C THR A 278 22.99 16.97 26.14
N PRO A 279 22.02 16.90 25.20
CA PRO A 279 22.07 17.68 23.98
C PRO A 279 22.15 19.20 24.21
N SER A 280 22.90 19.89 23.35
CA SER A 280 22.92 21.35 23.31
C SER A 280 21.58 21.94 22.84
N LYS A 281 21.33 23.23 23.11
CA LYS A 281 20.14 23.95 22.61
C LYS A 281 20.01 23.82 21.08
N LYS A 282 21.12 24.05 20.36
CA LYS A 282 21.21 23.87 18.90
C LYS A 282 20.94 22.42 18.46
N GLY A 283 21.31 21.44 19.29
CA GLY A 283 21.01 20.03 19.04
C GLY A 283 19.52 19.73 19.13
N TRP A 284 18.85 20.23 20.16
CA TRP A 284 17.39 20.14 20.29
C TRP A 284 16.64 20.85 19.16
N GLU A 285 17.13 22.00 18.70
CA GLU A 285 16.56 22.71 17.55
C GLU A 285 16.63 21.88 16.27
N LYS A 286 17.76 21.19 16.01
CA LYS A 286 17.88 20.25 14.87
C LYS A 286 16.90 19.08 14.96
N VAL A 287 16.79 18.46 16.13
CA VAL A 287 15.86 17.34 16.37
C VAL A 287 14.41 17.79 16.17
N SER A 288 14.03 18.95 16.72
CA SER A 288 12.69 19.53 16.52
C SER A 288 12.42 19.75 15.04
N SER A 289 13.36 20.35 14.32
CA SER A 289 13.19 20.66 12.90
C SER A 289 13.01 19.40 12.04
N ILE A 290 13.67 18.28 12.38
CA ILE A 290 13.42 16.98 11.74
C ILE A 290 12.04 16.44 12.11
N CYS A 291 11.65 16.49 13.39
CA CYS A 291 10.33 16.00 13.81
C CYS A 291 9.20 16.76 13.11
N ASP A 292 9.33 18.08 12.98
CA ASP A 292 8.35 18.91 12.26
C ASP A 292 8.32 18.59 10.76
N LEU A 293 9.49 18.42 10.12
CA LEU A 293 9.57 17.96 8.73
C LEU A 293 8.89 16.60 8.53
N VAL A 294 9.10 15.66 9.45
CA VAL A 294 8.53 14.31 9.42
C VAL A 294 7.01 14.35 9.63
N ASP A 295 6.53 15.17 10.56
CA ASP A 295 5.10 15.32 10.82
C ASP A 295 4.38 15.98 9.62
N ASP A 296 4.99 16.99 9.00
CA ASP A 296 4.50 17.59 7.75
C ASP A 296 4.39 16.53 6.64
N ILE A 297 5.43 15.70 6.46
CA ILE A 297 5.41 14.58 5.50
C ILE A 297 4.28 13.63 5.83
N TYR A 298 4.13 13.24 7.11
CA TYR A 298 3.04 12.38 7.57
C TYR A 298 1.67 12.97 7.20
N GLY A 299 1.43 14.24 7.49
CA GLY A 299 0.17 14.91 7.14
C GLY A 299 -0.15 14.86 5.65
N ILE A 300 0.86 14.98 4.78
CA ILE A 300 0.70 14.89 3.31
C ILE A 300 0.32 13.48 2.86
N VAL A 301 0.99 12.46 3.40
CA VAL A 301 0.83 11.06 2.96
C VAL A 301 -0.21 10.29 3.77
N TYR A 302 -0.71 10.87 4.86
CA TYR A 302 -1.70 10.25 5.75
C TYR A 302 -2.93 9.70 5.01
N PRO A 303 -3.51 10.41 4.02
CA PRO A 303 -4.64 9.88 3.26
C PRO A 303 -4.32 8.57 2.51
N LEU A 304 -3.06 8.34 2.13
CA LEU A 304 -2.63 7.09 1.48
C LEU A 304 -2.58 5.90 2.46
N PHE A 305 -2.57 6.13 3.77
CA PHE A 305 -2.37 5.09 4.78
C PHE A 305 -3.59 4.84 5.67
N GLU A 306 -4.49 5.82 5.82
CA GLU A 306 -5.67 5.67 6.67
C GLU A 306 -6.91 5.12 5.93
N MET A 307 -7.03 5.40 4.63
CA MET A 307 -8.11 4.83 3.83
C MET A 307 -7.96 3.31 3.89
N GLY A 308 -8.94 2.60 4.45
CA GLY A 308 -8.82 1.16 4.72
C GLY A 308 -8.36 0.32 3.53
N PHE A 309 -8.53 0.83 2.30
CA PHE A 309 -7.94 0.32 1.06
C PHE A 309 -7.73 1.47 0.04
N PRO A 310 -6.57 2.16 0.00
CA PRO A 310 -6.29 3.14 -1.05
C PRO A 310 -6.19 2.42 -2.41
N THR A 311 -6.90 2.93 -3.42
CA THR A 311 -6.81 2.39 -4.79
C THR A 311 -5.65 3.06 -5.55
N ALA A 312 -5.00 2.35 -6.48
CA ALA A 312 -3.75 2.81 -7.11
C ALA A 312 -3.86 4.22 -7.76
N ASN A 313 -5.03 4.60 -8.27
CA ASN A 313 -5.33 5.89 -8.89
C ASN A 313 -5.14 7.10 -7.95
N ILE A 314 -5.15 6.92 -6.62
CA ILE A 314 -4.94 8.04 -5.69
C ILE A 314 -3.45 8.33 -5.41
N TYR A 315 -2.55 7.41 -5.76
CA TYR A 315 -1.15 7.57 -5.35
C TYR A 315 -0.44 8.69 -6.10
N PHE A 316 -0.68 8.83 -7.40
CA PHE A 316 0.09 9.76 -8.23
C PHE A 316 -0.03 11.20 -7.72
N HIS A 317 -1.24 11.70 -7.54
CA HIS A 317 -1.48 13.09 -7.07
C HIS A 317 -0.94 13.36 -5.66
N HIS A 318 -1.08 12.41 -4.73
CA HIS A 318 -0.53 12.57 -3.38
C HIS A 318 1.00 12.55 -3.35
N LEU A 319 1.62 11.74 -4.23
CA LEU A 319 3.07 11.69 -4.35
C LEU A 319 3.63 12.94 -5.05
N GLU A 320 2.94 13.50 -6.04
CA GLU A 320 3.29 14.81 -6.63
C GLU A 320 3.24 15.94 -5.58
N LYS A 321 2.24 15.90 -4.70
CA LYS A 321 2.15 16.83 -3.57
C LYS A 321 3.36 16.72 -2.64
N LEU A 322 3.76 15.49 -2.31
CA LEU A 322 4.97 15.25 -1.52
C LEU A 322 6.23 15.76 -2.24
N GLN A 323 6.35 15.54 -3.55
CA GLN A 323 7.46 16.05 -4.35
C GLN A 323 7.55 17.57 -4.28
N THR A 324 6.41 18.27 -4.47
CA THR A 324 6.32 19.73 -4.41
C THR A 324 6.75 20.27 -3.05
N TYR A 325 6.25 19.64 -1.98
CA TYR A 325 6.64 19.97 -0.61
C TYR A 325 8.15 19.80 -0.38
N LEU A 326 8.74 18.69 -0.85
CA LEU A 326 10.18 18.44 -0.72
C LEU A 326 11.01 19.44 -1.53
N MET A 327 10.57 19.83 -2.74
CA MET A 327 11.19 20.90 -3.54
C MET A 327 11.15 22.27 -2.85
N GLN A 328 10.08 22.57 -2.12
CA GLN A 328 9.99 23.79 -1.33
C GLN A 328 10.97 23.73 -0.14
N LYS A 329 10.99 22.62 0.60
CA LYS A 329 11.88 22.43 1.76
C LYS A 329 13.36 22.33 1.35
N SER A 330 13.67 21.89 0.14
CA SER A 330 15.04 21.93 -0.41
C SER A 330 15.51 23.34 -0.77
N LYS A 331 14.63 24.35 -0.72
CA LYS A 331 14.98 25.77 -0.86
C LYS A 331 14.92 26.53 0.47
N ASN A 332 14.86 25.80 1.59
CA ASN A 332 14.71 26.42 2.91
C ASN A 332 15.93 27.29 3.28
N PRO A 333 15.74 28.47 3.92
CA PRO A 333 16.84 29.31 4.39
C PRO A 333 17.76 28.59 5.39
N ASN A 334 17.19 27.72 6.24
CA ASN A 334 17.94 26.91 7.19
C ASN A 334 18.75 25.84 6.44
N ALA A 335 20.08 26.02 6.41
CA ALA A 335 21.01 25.13 5.71
C ALA A 335 20.92 23.66 6.17
N PHE A 336 20.59 23.41 7.45
CA PHE A 336 20.42 22.06 7.95
C PHE A 336 19.17 21.39 7.35
N ILE A 337 18.02 22.07 7.37
CA ILE A 337 16.78 21.53 6.80
C ILE A 337 16.87 21.39 5.29
N ARG A 338 17.48 22.39 4.62
CA ARG A 338 17.77 22.33 3.19
C ARG A 338 18.54 21.06 2.83
N GLY A 339 19.66 20.79 3.50
CA GLY A 339 20.49 19.61 3.22
C GLY A 339 19.84 18.26 3.61
N VAL A 340 18.84 18.25 4.50
CA VAL A 340 18.02 17.06 4.78
C VAL A 340 16.98 16.86 3.67
N ALA A 341 16.25 17.92 3.33
CA ALA A 341 15.21 17.90 2.31
C ALA A 341 15.76 17.62 0.91
N GLU A 342 16.92 18.16 0.54
CA GLU A 342 17.61 17.86 -0.73
C GLU A 342 17.89 16.35 -0.86
N LYS A 343 18.40 15.70 0.21
CA LYS A 343 18.67 14.25 0.19
C LYS A 343 17.37 13.45 0.06
N MET A 344 16.32 13.82 0.80
CA MET A 344 15.01 13.19 0.67
C MET A 344 14.46 13.34 -0.76
N LEU A 345 14.50 14.55 -1.31
CA LEU A 345 14.02 14.85 -2.65
C LEU A 345 14.75 14.03 -3.73
N GLN A 346 16.08 13.90 -3.64
CA GLN A 346 16.86 13.08 -4.57
C GLN A 346 16.41 11.61 -4.57
N SER A 347 16.26 11.02 -3.38
CA SER A 347 15.75 9.65 -3.23
C SER A 347 14.33 9.51 -3.77
N PHE A 348 13.48 10.51 -3.52
CA PHE A 348 12.09 10.51 -3.96
C PHE A 348 11.94 10.66 -5.48
N ILE A 349 12.73 11.52 -6.12
CA ILE A 349 12.74 11.68 -7.59
C ILE A 349 13.11 10.35 -8.27
N LYS A 350 14.10 9.63 -7.74
CA LYS A 350 14.46 8.29 -8.27
C LYS A 350 13.28 7.31 -8.18
N TYR A 351 12.59 7.29 -7.04
CA TYR A 351 11.38 6.48 -6.86
C TYR A 351 10.26 6.87 -7.83
N MET A 352 9.97 8.17 -7.95
CA MET A 352 8.94 8.69 -8.85
C MET A 352 9.23 8.34 -10.30
N LYS A 353 10.49 8.44 -10.75
CA LYS A 353 10.90 8.05 -12.10
C LYS A 353 10.64 6.57 -12.37
N ASP A 354 11.04 5.69 -11.46
CA ASP A 354 10.86 4.25 -11.61
C ASP A 354 9.36 3.85 -11.58
N MET A 355 8.53 4.57 -10.81
CA MET A 355 7.11 4.28 -10.62
C MET A 355 6.17 5.08 -11.52
N HIS A 356 6.68 6.03 -12.30
CA HIS A 356 5.87 6.99 -13.06
C HIS A 356 4.84 6.29 -13.94
N LEU A 357 5.25 5.31 -14.74
CA LEU A 357 4.37 4.65 -15.70
C LEU A 357 3.17 3.97 -15.03
N VAL A 358 3.39 3.21 -13.95
CA VAL A 358 2.30 2.47 -13.27
C VAL A 358 1.34 3.42 -12.54
N LEU A 359 1.87 4.48 -11.93
CA LEU A 359 1.08 5.51 -11.25
C LEU A 359 0.28 6.35 -12.25
N ALA A 360 0.88 6.72 -13.37
CA ALA A 360 0.25 7.49 -14.44
C ALA A 360 -0.87 6.66 -15.10
N VAL A 361 -0.61 5.41 -15.48
CA VAL A 361 -1.64 4.51 -16.04
C VAL A 361 -2.81 4.35 -15.07
N ALA A 362 -2.55 4.13 -13.77
CA ALA A 362 -3.60 4.04 -12.76
C ALA A 362 -4.44 5.32 -12.66
N SER A 363 -3.81 6.49 -12.82
CA SER A 363 -4.48 7.80 -12.81
C SER A 363 -5.31 8.03 -14.07
N VAL A 364 -4.81 7.64 -15.25
CA VAL A 364 -5.55 7.74 -16.52
C VAL A 364 -6.80 6.87 -16.53
N LEU A 365 -6.74 5.69 -15.90
CA LEU A 365 -7.89 4.79 -15.76
C LEU A 365 -8.96 5.34 -14.80
N ASP A 366 -8.65 6.39 -14.04
CA ASP A 366 -9.65 7.13 -13.28
C ASP A 366 -10.47 8.03 -14.22
N PRO A 367 -11.81 7.87 -14.27
CA PRO A 367 -12.67 8.69 -15.11
C PRO A 367 -12.53 10.20 -14.88
N ARG A 368 -12.07 10.63 -13.70
CA ARG A 368 -11.96 12.04 -13.30
C ARG A 368 -10.70 12.73 -13.84
N PHE A 369 -9.69 11.99 -14.27
CA PHE A 369 -8.37 12.52 -14.61
C PHE A 369 -8.03 12.29 -16.09
N LYS A 370 -8.15 11.04 -16.56
CA LYS A 370 -7.81 10.66 -17.95
C LYS A 370 -6.39 11.13 -18.36
N MET A 371 -6.11 11.18 -19.66
CA MET A 371 -4.82 11.65 -20.20
C MET A 371 -4.53 13.13 -19.88
N LYS A 372 -5.56 13.98 -19.83
CA LYS A 372 -5.44 15.42 -19.53
C LYS A 372 -4.70 15.68 -18.21
N TYR A 373 -4.85 14.81 -17.21
CA TYR A 373 -4.13 14.96 -15.95
C TYR A 373 -2.62 14.73 -16.09
N ILE A 374 -2.21 13.80 -16.95
CA ILE A 374 -0.78 13.54 -17.20
C ILE A 374 -0.17 14.72 -17.97
N GLU A 375 -0.89 15.27 -18.95
CA GLU A 375 -0.47 16.50 -19.66
C GLU A 375 -0.30 17.68 -18.68
N PHE A 376 -1.26 17.89 -17.79
CA PHE A 376 -1.18 18.88 -16.73
C PHE A 376 0.03 18.65 -15.80
N SER A 377 0.21 17.42 -15.31
CA SER A 377 1.33 17.03 -14.45
C SER A 377 2.67 17.31 -15.14
N SER A 378 2.83 16.87 -16.38
CA SER A 378 4.04 17.07 -17.18
C SER A 378 4.32 18.55 -17.46
N SER A 379 3.30 19.40 -17.61
CA SER A 379 3.47 20.84 -17.83
C SER A 379 4.12 21.58 -16.64
N LYS A 380 4.08 21.00 -15.44
CA LYS A 380 4.70 21.59 -14.24
C LYS A 380 6.21 21.41 -14.17
N PHE A 381 6.78 20.57 -15.03
CA PHE A 381 8.22 20.30 -15.08
C PHE A 381 8.82 20.92 -16.33
N GLU A 382 9.75 21.85 -16.18
CA GLU A 382 10.44 22.49 -17.31
C GLU A 382 11.32 21.46 -18.07
N GLY A 383 11.03 21.18 -19.34
CA GLY A 383 11.91 20.43 -20.24
C GLY A 383 11.20 19.52 -21.26
N SER A 384 11.97 19.02 -22.25
CA SER A 384 11.50 18.10 -23.31
C SER A 384 11.16 16.68 -22.83
N ASP A 385 11.31 16.39 -21.53
CA ASP A 385 11.03 15.09 -20.92
C ASP A 385 9.52 14.88 -20.68
N GLY A 386 8.75 15.96 -20.53
CA GLY A 386 7.30 15.91 -20.28
C GLY A 386 6.52 15.29 -21.43
N ASP A 387 6.73 15.76 -22.66
CA ASP A 387 6.05 15.24 -23.86
C ASP A 387 6.35 13.75 -24.10
N LEU A 388 7.60 13.34 -23.84
CA LEU A 388 8.01 11.95 -23.94
C LEU A 388 7.25 11.08 -22.92
N GLN A 389 7.09 11.54 -21.68
CA GLN A 389 6.33 10.83 -20.65
C GLN A 389 4.85 10.69 -21.01
N VAL A 390 4.21 11.76 -21.50
CA VAL A 390 2.81 11.74 -21.96
C VAL A 390 2.64 10.71 -23.08
N SER A 391 3.52 10.74 -24.09
CA SER A 391 3.49 9.77 -25.21
C SER A 391 3.70 8.34 -24.74
N MET A 392 4.62 8.10 -23.79
CA MET A 392 4.86 6.78 -23.23
C MET A 392 3.66 6.23 -22.47
N VAL A 393 2.93 7.07 -21.73
CA VAL A 393 1.71 6.68 -21.01
C VAL A 393 0.57 6.41 -22.00
N LEU A 394 0.42 7.24 -23.03
CA LEU A 394 -0.59 7.03 -24.07
C LEU A 394 -0.39 5.70 -24.82
N ASP A 395 0.85 5.40 -25.22
CA ASP A 395 1.22 4.12 -25.84
C ASP A 395 0.91 2.94 -24.91
N ALA A 396 1.25 3.06 -23.62
CA ALA A 396 0.95 2.03 -22.62
C ALA A 396 -0.55 1.78 -22.47
N VAL A 397 -1.36 2.83 -22.33
CA VAL A 397 -2.82 2.69 -22.20
C VAL A 397 -3.43 2.10 -23.48
N SER A 398 -2.98 2.54 -24.66
CA SER A 398 -3.44 2.04 -25.95
C SER A 398 -3.15 0.55 -26.13
N LYS A 399 -1.96 0.09 -25.75
CA LYS A 399 -1.58 -1.33 -25.75
C LYS A 399 -2.41 -2.16 -24.77
N LEU A 400 -2.63 -1.64 -23.55
CA LEU A 400 -3.49 -2.32 -22.56
C LEU A 400 -4.93 -2.47 -23.08
N TYR A 401 -5.46 -1.44 -23.76
CA TYR A 401 -6.77 -1.51 -24.39
C TYR A 401 -6.82 -2.50 -25.55
N ALA A 402 -5.80 -2.52 -26.42
CA ALA A 402 -5.70 -3.49 -27.50
C ALA A 402 -5.69 -4.94 -26.97
N ASP A 403 -4.97 -5.21 -25.89
CA ASP A 403 -4.96 -6.53 -25.24
C ASP A 403 -6.30 -6.88 -24.60
N TYR A 404 -7.00 -5.89 -24.03
CA TYR A 404 -8.36 -6.06 -23.52
C TYR A 404 -9.33 -6.44 -24.63
N VAL A 405 -9.35 -5.72 -25.76
CA VAL A 405 -10.23 -5.99 -26.91
C VAL A 405 -9.98 -7.37 -27.51
N LYS A 406 -8.72 -7.81 -27.59
CA LYS A 406 -8.38 -9.18 -28.04
C LYS A 406 -8.98 -10.25 -27.14
N LYS A 407 -9.02 -10.01 -25.82
CA LYS A 407 -9.53 -10.97 -24.83
C LYS A 407 -11.06 -10.95 -24.72
N PHE A 408 -11.66 -9.78 -24.91
CA PHE A 408 -13.10 -9.55 -24.82
C PHE A 408 -13.57 -8.86 -26.11
N PRO A 409 -13.68 -9.59 -27.23
CA PRO A 409 -14.17 -9.01 -28.47
C PRO A 409 -15.58 -8.48 -28.26
N VAL A 410 -15.79 -7.21 -28.62
CA VAL A 410 -17.13 -6.62 -28.60
C VAL A 410 -17.92 -7.28 -29.72
N THR A 411 -18.86 -8.15 -29.36
CA THR A 411 -19.90 -8.57 -30.30
C THR A 411 -20.77 -7.35 -30.53
N GLU A 412 -20.73 -6.77 -31.74
CA GLU A 412 -21.66 -5.72 -32.15
C GLU A 412 -23.08 -6.30 -32.21
N GLU A 413 -23.75 -6.41 -31.06
CA GLU A 413 -25.19 -6.31 -31.05
C GLU A 413 -25.53 -4.83 -31.19
N SER A 414 -26.19 -4.51 -32.30
CA SER A 414 -26.69 -3.18 -32.64
C SER A 414 -27.61 -2.66 -31.52
N ALA A 415 -27.04 -1.99 -30.53
CA ALA A 415 -27.78 -1.30 -29.49
C ALA A 415 -27.99 0.14 -29.92
N SER A 416 -29.27 0.50 -30.11
CA SER A 416 -29.73 1.86 -30.32
C SER A 416 -29.19 2.79 -29.24
N ASP A 417 -28.70 3.94 -29.71
CA ASP A 417 -28.18 5.03 -28.90
C ASP A 417 -29.24 5.51 -27.89
N SER A 418 -28.96 5.30 -26.61
CA SER A 418 -29.71 5.89 -25.49
C SER A 418 -28.78 5.89 -24.27
N ALA A 419 -27.85 6.85 -24.23
CA ALA A 419 -27.04 7.13 -23.06
C ALA A 419 -27.94 7.59 -21.90
N PRO A 420 -27.83 7.04 -20.68
CA PRO A 420 -28.50 7.60 -19.52
C PRO A 420 -27.74 8.85 -19.04
N GLU A 421 -28.38 10.01 -19.16
CA GLU A 421 -27.90 11.29 -18.64
C GLU A 421 -27.80 11.30 -17.10
N LEU A 422 -26.62 11.68 -16.61
CA LEU A 422 -26.43 12.79 -15.65
C LEU A 422 -27.14 12.76 -14.27
N GLU A 423 -27.21 11.62 -13.56
CA GLU A 423 -27.56 11.61 -12.12
C GLU A 423 -26.49 11.01 -11.19
N GLU A 424 -25.52 10.23 -11.68
CA GLU A 424 -24.48 9.63 -10.83
C GLU A 424 -23.44 10.63 -10.30
N SER A 425 -23.18 11.72 -11.03
CA SER A 425 -22.17 12.73 -10.67
C SER A 425 -22.41 13.34 -9.27
N LYS A 426 -23.67 13.51 -8.87
CA LYS A 426 -24.05 14.10 -7.56
C LYS A 426 -23.85 13.15 -6.38
N LYS A 427 -23.82 11.82 -6.61
CA LYS A 427 -23.64 10.81 -5.56
C LYS A 427 -22.16 10.64 -5.20
N TYR A 428 -21.26 10.78 -6.18
CA TYR A 428 -19.81 10.71 -5.98
C TYR A 428 -19.22 11.95 -5.31
N THR A 429 -19.82 13.15 -5.48
CA THR A 429 -19.37 14.36 -4.76
C THR A 429 -19.58 14.26 -3.24
N ARG A 430 -20.53 13.43 -2.77
CA ARG A 430 -20.76 13.24 -1.32
C ARG A 430 -19.64 12.49 -0.61
N PHE A 431 -18.87 11.65 -1.31
CA PHE A 431 -17.76 10.91 -0.72
C PHE A 431 -16.61 11.82 -0.23
N PHE A 432 -16.44 13.00 -0.85
CA PHE A 432 -15.44 13.98 -0.43
C PHE A 432 -15.92 14.93 0.68
N LYS A 433 -17.24 15.02 0.93
CA LYS A 433 -17.81 15.91 1.97
C LYS A 433 -17.81 15.31 3.37
N ALA A 434 -17.53 14.02 3.53
CA ALA A 434 -17.66 13.31 4.81
C ALA A 434 -16.41 13.34 5.70
N GLY A 435 -15.28 13.88 5.22
CA GLY A 435 -14.09 14.10 6.04
C GLY A 435 -14.18 15.42 6.81
N ARG A 436 -14.88 15.44 7.96
CA ARG A 436 -14.74 16.55 8.91
C ARG A 436 -13.40 16.44 9.63
N CYS A 437 -12.37 17.06 9.08
CA CYS A 437 -11.19 17.50 9.82
C CYS A 437 -11.29 19.02 10.05
N SER A 438 -10.88 19.47 11.23
CA SER A 438 -10.99 20.86 11.69
C SER A 438 -10.37 21.85 10.71
N ALA A 439 -10.96 23.05 10.64
CA ALA A 439 -10.79 24.05 9.59
C ALA A 439 -9.38 24.65 9.41
N ASP A 440 -8.36 24.27 10.19
CA ASP A 440 -7.05 24.94 10.16
C ASP A 440 -5.87 24.08 9.64
N GLU A 441 -6.07 22.82 9.25
CA GLU A 441 -5.01 21.98 8.66
C GLU A 441 -5.53 21.23 7.42
N GLY A 442 -5.56 21.90 6.26
CA GLY A 442 -6.09 21.27 5.03
C GLY A 442 -5.97 22.02 3.70
N SER A 443 -5.23 23.13 3.63
CA SER A 443 -5.18 24.01 2.43
C SER A 443 -4.67 23.29 1.16
N LEU A 444 -3.56 22.57 1.27
CA LEU A 444 -2.78 22.10 0.11
C LEU A 444 -3.41 20.90 -0.65
N GLY A 445 -4.51 20.31 -0.18
CA GLY A 445 -5.15 19.16 -0.83
C GLY A 445 -6.22 19.55 -1.85
N TRP A 446 -6.92 20.64 -1.58
CA TRP A 446 -7.92 21.21 -2.48
C TRP A 446 -7.28 21.97 -3.63
N GLU A 447 -6.10 22.55 -3.40
CA GLU A 447 -5.36 23.36 -4.37
C GLU A 447 -4.99 22.59 -5.65
N LEU A 448 -4.44 21.37 -5.58
CA LEU A 448 -4.02 20.62 -6.78
C LEU A 448 -5.21 20.20 -7.67
N LEU A 449 -6.31 19.77 -7.06
CA LEU A 449 -7.54 19.43 -7.78
C LEU A 449 -8.22 20.68 -8.36
N GLN A 450 -8.17 21.80 -7.64
CA GLN A 450 -8.65 23.09 -8.13
C GLN A 450 -7.79 23.59 -9.30
N GLU A 451 -6.46 23.50 -9.20
CA GLU A 451 -5.53 23.84 -10.28
C GLU A 451 -5.79 22.98 -11.52
N TYR A 452 -6.01 21.68 -11.34
CA TYR A 452 -6.36 20.80 -12.45
C TYR A 452 -7.72 21.17 -13.07
N GLN A 453 -8.72 21.49 -12.26
CA GLN A 453 -10.01 21.97 -12.76
C GLN A 453 -9.89 23.28 -13.53
N GLN A 454 -9.07 24.22 -13.04
CA GLN A 454 -8.75 25.46 -13.74
C GLN A 454 -8.00 25.20 -15.06
N TYR A 455 -7.08 24.25 -15.07
CA TYR A 455 -6.37 23.82 -16.28
C TYR A 455 -7.31 23.22 -17.32
N ILE A 456 -8.27 22.37 -16.91
CA ILE A 456 -9.28 21.83 -17.83
C ILE A 456 -10.11 22.98 -18.43
N GLN A 457 -10.58 23.91 -17.59
CA GLN A 457 -11.37 25.05 -18.03
C GLN A 457 -10.60 25.95 -19.01
N SER A 458 -9.30 26.18 -18.77
CA SER A 458 -8.48 26.99 -19.66
C SER A 458 -8.13 26.28 -20.96
N ALA A 459 -7.86 24.97 -20.94
CA ALA A 459 -7.61 24.16 -22.12
C ALA A 459 -8.87 24.03 -23.00
N GLU A 460 -10.04 23.89 -22.38
CA GLU A 460 -11.33 23.88 -23.09
C GLU A 460 -11.65 25.24 -23.70
N TYR A 461 -11.39 26.34 -22.98
CA TYR A 461 -11.50 27.69 -23.53
C TYR A 461 -10.55 27.91 -24.71
N GLN A 462 -9.30 27.47 -24.63
CA GLN A 462 -8.35 27.58 -25.76
C GLN A 462 -8.76 26.73 -26.97
N ALA A 463 -9.32 25.54 -26.76
CA ALA A 463 -9.86 24.72 -27.84
C ALA A 463 -11.06 25.40 -28.54
N VAL A 464 -11.94 26.05 -27.78
CA VAL A 464 -13.07 26.82 -28.32
C VAL A 464 -12.58 28.04 -29.10
N VAL A 465 -11.63 28.81 -28.54
CA VAL A 465 -11.07 29.99 -29.21
C VAL A 465 -10.29 29.62 -30.49
N MET A 466 -9.57 28.49 -30.51
CA MET A 466 -8.94 27.97 -31.74
C MET A 466 -9.96 27.50 -32.77
N HIS A 467 -11.08 26.94 -32.34
CA HIS A 467 -12.20 26.59 -33.25
C HIS A 467 -12.91 27.83 -33.81
N GLU A 468 -12.93 28.94 -33.07
CA GLU A 468 -13.50 30.23 -33.51
C GLU A 468 -12.53 31.06 -34.37
N THR A 469 -11.21 30.84 -34.28
CA THR A 469 -10.20 31.54 -35.10
C THR A 469 -9.85 30.82 -36.41
N ILE A 470 -10.36 29.60 -36.62
CA ILE A 470 -10.39 28.96 -37.93
C ILE A 470 -11.72 29.35 -38.58
N GLU A 471 -11.70 30.41 -39.39
CA GLU A 471 -12.85 30.72 -40.23
C GLU A 471 -13.22 29.51 -41.11
N PRO A 472 -14.51 29.21 -41.30
CA PRO A 472 -14.95 28.16 -42.18
C PRO A 472 -14.66 28.58 -43.61
N VAL A 473 -13.68 27.94 -44.26
CA VAL A 473 -13.63 27.97 -45.73
C VAL A 473 -14.87 27.23 -46.22
N SER A 474 -15.85 28.02 -46.60
CA SER A 474 -17.19 27.61 -47.01
C SER A 474 -17.18 26.74 -48.28
N ASN A 475 -18.03 25.72 -48.23
CA ASN A 475 -18.78 25.09 -49.33
C ASN A 475 -18.05 24.17 -50.31
N GLY A 476 -18.34 22.87 -50.17
CA GLY A 476 -18.24 21.89 -51.23
C GLY A 476 -18.49 20.48 -50.73
N LEU A 477 -19.73 20.00 -50.80
CA LEU A 477 -20.08 18.57 -50.73
C LEU A 477 -19.05 17.75 -51.52
N LEU A 478 -18.62 16.59 -50.98
CA LEU A 478 -18.48 15.35 -51.75
C LEU A 478 -18.19 14.14 -50.86
N PHE A 479 -19.10 13.18 -50.95
CA PHE A 479 -18.91 11.78 -50.57
C PHE A 479 -17.64 11.19 -51.22
N TRP A 480 -16.86 10.43 -50.45
CA TRP A 480 -15.73 9.69 -50.97
C TRP A 480 -16.21 8.40 -51.67
N ASN A 481 -16.07 8.34 -52.99
CA ASN A 481 -16.35 7.14 -53.79
C ASN A 481 -15.01 6.56 -54.31
N PRO A 482 -14.60 5.35 -53.89
CA PRO A 482 -13.32 4.78 -54.25
C PRO A 482 -13.44 4.00 -55.57
N LYS A 483 -13.15 4.64 -56.71
CA LYS A 483 -12.75 3.98 -57.97
C LYS A 483 -12.44 5.02 -59.07
N LYS A 484 -11.16 5.10 -59.46
CA LYS A 484 -10.56 5.47 -60.78
C LYS A 484 -9.28 6.28 -60.55
N ASN A 485 -8.12 5.63 -60.66
CA ASN A 485 -7.19 5.63 -61.81
C ASN A 485 -6.01 6.58 -61.53
N LYS A 486 -4.75 6.10 -61.45
CA LYS A 486 -3.90 5.73 -62.61
C LYS A 486 -3.91 6.82 -63.70
N ALA A 487 -2.92 7.69 -63.65
CA ALA A 487 -2.03 8.06 -64.75
C ALA A 487 -0.80 8.75 -64.15
#